data_AF-A0A2L2TEJ1-F1
#
_entry.id   AF-A0A2L2TEJ1-F1
#
_cell.length_a   1.000
_cell.length_b   1.000
_cell.length_c   1.000
_cell.angle_alpha   90.00
_cell.angle_beta   90.00
_cell.angle_gamma   90.00
#
_symmetry.space_group_name_H-M   'P 1'
#
loop_
_entity.id
_entity.type
_entity.pdbx_description
1 polymer ?
#
loop_
_entity_poly.entity_id
_entity_poly.type
_entity_poly.pdbx_seq_one_letter_code
_entity_poly.pdbx_strand_id
1 'polypeptide(L)'
;MTSLHPYQSLPIDERVKRVLAKTPLIDGHNDLPQQPRACFHGKIHNNDKFDLKKGFERGMTDIPRLKQGAVGGQFWSVCVPCLRSAEDFTTPEYSDMARDAIEQIDLTLRLVESYPETFQLVSGPSEVKDVYASGRIACSIGIEGLHMAGNSIGIIRAFYRLGVRYCTLTHVCNNAFADSSTSKVGPVHGGLSDLGKAAVVEMNRLGMIVDISHVSEDCAEQVLALSRAPIMFSHSNVKGVFDCPRNVPDHILDKVPSNGGIVMVTFVPEHCTARRSDANMEMVIDHLFYIANRIGWDHVGLGSDFDGIASVIPGLEDVKCYPHLLKAILDRGATEEQLAKVVGENILRVWEGVEKVRDEMKKGGVLPVEDVFKDRKWWRYDGFYQMEDPDPEDKLGLDWYGKPPPDEGLYLEE
;
A
#
# COMPACT_ATOMS: atom_id res chain seq x y z
N MET A 1 26.29 9.42 -28.35
CA MET A 1 25.72 8.09 -28.11
C MET A 1 24.94 8.18 -26.82
N THR A 2 23.61 8.15 -26.88
CA THR A 2 22.78 7.96 -25.68
C THR A 2 23.18 6.61 -25.09
N SER A 3 23.67 6.59 -23.84
CA SER A 3 23.95 5.31 -23.19
C SER A 3 22.65 4.51 -23.12
N LEU A 4 22.68 3.27 -23.59
CA LEU A 4 21.53 2.37 -23.45
C LEU A 4 21.17 2.24 -21.95
N HIS A 5 19.88 2.19 -21.65
CA HIS A 5 19.40 1.96 -20.28
C HIS A 5 20.07 0.71 -19.69
N PRO A 6 20.48 0.68 -18.40
CA PRO A 6 21.31 -0.40 -17.84
C PRO A 6 20.79 -1.81 -18.15
N TYR A 7 19.47 -2.01 -18.10
CA TYR A 7 18.84 -3.31 -18.33
C TYR A 7 18.90 -3.81 -19.78
N GLN A 8 19.17 -2.93 -20.75
CA GLN A 8 19.35 -3.35 -22.16
C GLN A 8 20.58 -4.24 -22.35
N SER A 9 21.52 -4.22 -21.40
CA SER A 9 22.69 -5.09 -21.38
C SER A 9 22.44 -6.50 -20.80
N LEU A 10 21.29 -6.73 -20.18
CA LEU A 10 20.96 -8.02 -19.56
C LEU A 10 20.73 -9.10 -20.61
N PRO A 11 21.10 -10.37 -20.34
CA PRO A 11 20.87 -11.50 -21.25
C PRO A 11 19.42 -12.02 -21.14
N ILE A 12 18.44 -11.16 -21.41
CA ILE A 12 16.99 -11.46 -21.32
C ILE A 12 16.31 -11.42 -22.71
N ASP A 13 15.08 -11.92 -22.81
CA ASP A 13 14.31 -11.98 -24.07
C ASP A 13 14.19 -10.60 -24.74
N GLU A 14 14.44 -10.54 -26.06
CA GLU A 14 14.47 -9.28 -26.81
C GLU A 14 13.10 -8.58 -26.87
N ARG A 15 11.98 -9.30 -26.78
CA ARG A 15 10.65 -8.70 -26.65
C ARG A 15 10.52 -8.00 -25.30
N VAL A 16 10.98 -8.64 -24.23
CA VAL A 16 11.00 -8.05 -22.88
C VAL A 16 11.88 -6.80 -22.85
N LYS A 17 13.05 -6.82 -23.49
CA LYS A 17 13.92 -5.63 -23.60
C LYS A 17 13.22 -4.45 -24.29
N ARG A 18 12.46 -4.70 -25.36
CA ARG A 18 11.73 -3.65 -26.08
C ARG A 18 10.67 -2.98 -25.21
N VAL A 19 9.96 -3.76 -24.41
CA VAL A 19 8.98 -3.24 -23.43
C VAL A 19 9.70 -2.43 -22.35
N LEU A 20 10.72 -3.03 -21.71
CA LEU A 20 11.46 -2.37 -20.63
C LEU A 20 12.31 -1.17 -21.10
N ALA A 21 12.57 -1.02 -22.39
CA ALA A 21 13.24 0.17 -22.93
C ALA A 21 12.40 1.45 -22.76
N LYS A 22 11.08 1.31 -22.65
CA LYS A 22 10.13 2.42 -22.61
C LYS A 22 9.35 2.49 -21.29
N THR A 23 9.10 1.33 -20.68
CA THR A 23 8.21 1.20 -19.54
C THR A 23 8.97 0.61 -18.35
N PRO A 24 9.06 1.33 -17.22
CA PRO A 24 9.62 0.77 -15.99
C PRO A 24 8.74 -0.38 -15.49
N LEU A 25 9.37 -1.47 -15.07
CA LEU A 25 8.69 -2.47 -14.25
C LEU A 25 8.44 -1.89 -12.86
N ILE A 26 7.18 -1.72 -12.49
CA ILE A 26 6.75 -1.16 -11.21
C ILE A 26 6.03 -2.25 -10.43
N ASP A 27 6.66 -2.69 -9.34
CA ASP A 27 6.05 -3.64 -8.41
C ASP A 27 5.25 -2.92 -7.32
N GLY A 28 4.05 -3.43 -7.06
CA GLY A 28 3.03 -2.81 -6.20
C GLY A 28 3.26 -2.96 -4.70
N HIS A 29 4.05 -3.96 -4.26
CA HIS A 29 4.22 -4.25 -2.84
C HIS A 29 5.46 -5.10 -2.55
N ASN A 30 6.36 -4.60 -1.71
CA ASN A 30 7.55 -5.32 -1.24
C ASN A 30 7.95 -4.88 0.18
N ASP A 31 8.14 -5.84 1.08
CA ASP A 31 8.39 -5.66 2.51
C ASP A 31 9.88 -5.64 2.88
N LEU A 32 10.78 -5.38 1.92
CA LEU A 32 12.21 -5.20 2.22
C LEU A 32 12.46 -4.31 3.45
N PRO A 33 11.76 -3.17 3.69
CA PRO A 33 11.99 -2.35 4.88
C PRO A 33 11.74 -3.07 6.21
N GLN A 34 10.90 -4.10 6.23
CA GLN A 34 10.64 -4.90 7.42
C GLN A 34 11.86 -5.75 7.81
N GLN A 35 12.63 -6.21 6.83
CA GLN A 35 13.78 -7.08 7.06
C GLN A 35 14.86 -6.44 7.96
N PRO A 36 15.39 -5.22 7.70
CA PRO A 36 16.34 -4.57 8.59
C PRO A 36 15.71 -4.13 9.92
N ARG A 37 14.39 -3.86 9.99
CA ARG A 37 13.70 -3.65 11.28
C ARG A 37 13.79 -4.92 12.14
N ALA A 38 13.41 -6.06 11.58
CA ALA A 38 13.40 -7.34 12.30
C ALA A 38 14.82 -7.87 12.62
N CYS A 39 15.77 -7.71 11.71
CA CYS A 39 17.11 -8.30 11.85
C CYS A 39 18.07 -7.42 12.66
N PHE A 40 17.94 -6.10 12.54
CA PHE A 40 18.92 -5.14 13.04
C PHE A 40 18.32 -4.01 13.85
N HIS A 41 17.02 -4.08 14.17
CA HIS A 41 16.29 -3.02 14.87
C HIS A 41 16.46 -1.65 14.18
N GLY A 42 16.40 -1.64 12.84
CA GLY A 42 16.52 -0.44 12.01
C GLY A 42 17.92 0.14 11.86
N LYS A 43 18.96 -0.52 12.40
CA LYS A 43 20.37 -0.09 12.28
C LYS A 43 20.97 -0.51 10.94
N ILE A 44 20.77 0.34 9.93
CA ILE A 44 21.28 0.13 8.56
C ILE A 44 22.62 0.85 8.28
N HIS A 45 23.08 1.69 9.20
CA HIS A 45 24.37 2.39 9.11
C HIS A 45 25.35 1.83 10.14
N ASN A 46 26.65 1.87 9.82
CA ASN A 46 27.71 1.33 10.68
C ASN A 46 27.43 -0.12 11.13
N ASN A 47 26.86 -0.92 10.22
CA ASN A 47 26.48 -2.31 10.47
C ASN A 47 27.08 -3.19 9.37
N ASP A 48 28.18 -3.88 9.68
CA ASP A 48 28.88 -4.74 8.73
C ASP A 48 28.04 -5.94 8.24
N LYS A 49 26.90 -6.21 8.90
CA LYS A 49 25.96 -7.28 8.53
C LYS A 49 24.85 -6.80 7.58
N PHE A 50 24.81 -5.51 7.22
CA PHE A 50 23.81 -4.96 6.32
C PHE A 50 24.45 -4.10 5.25
N ASP A 51 24.41 -4.57 4.00
CA ASP A 51 24.78 -3.77 2.84
C ASP A 51 24.02 -4.27 1.59
N LEU A 52 22.95 -3.58 1.21
CA LEU A 52 22.15 -3.94 0.03
C LEU A 52 22.95 -3.96 -1.27
N LYS A 53 24.07 -3.22 -1.37
CA LYS A 53 24.93 -3.23 -2.56
C LYS A 53 25.73 -4.54 -2.69
N LYS A 54 26.11 -5.15 -1.57
CA LYS A 54 26.84 -6.43 -1.54
C LYS A 54 25.91 -7.65 -1.62
N GLY A 55 24.62 -7.42 -1.44
CA GLY A 55 23.61 -8.47 -1.36
C GLY A 55 23.09 -8.63 0.07
N PHE A 56 21.91 -9.22 0.18
CA PHE A 56 21.26 -9.42 1.47
C PHE A 56 20.65 -10.81 1.54
N GLU A 57 21.41 -11.76 2.09
CA GLU A 57 21.05 -13.18 2.10
C GLU A 57 19.74 -13.46 2.84
N ARG A 58 19.41 -12.64 3.84
CA ARG A 58 18.19 -12.76 4.64
C ARG A 58 17.04 -11.97 3.99
N GLY A 59 16.61 -12.43 2.82
CA GLY A 59 15.47 -11.84 2.12
C GLY A 59 15.44 -12.17 0.63
N MET A 60 14.41 -11.68 -0.02
CA MET A 60 14.10 -11.81 -1.43
C MET A 60 14.56 -10.59 -2.23
N THR A 61 15.05 -9.54 -1.55
CA THR A 61 15.40 -8.28 -2.20
C THR A 61 16.78 -7.76 -1.79
N ASP A 62 17.60 -7.44 -2.79
CA ASP A 62 18.82 -6.62 -2.68
C ASP A 62 19.16 -5.95 -4.01
N ILE A 63 20.13 -5.02 -4.02
CA ILE A 63 20.45 -4.23 -5.21
C ILE A 63 20.95 -5.10 -6.38
N PRO A 64 21.87 -6.07 -6.20
CA PRO A 64 22.25 -6.98 -7.27
C PRO A 64 21.05 -7.70 -7.91
N ARG A 65 20.14 -8.26 -7.10
CA ARG A 65 18.95 -8.96 -7.61
C ARG A 65 17.95 -8.01 -8.26
N LEU A 66 17.69 -6.82 -7.70
CA LEU A 66 16.83 -5.81 -8.31
C LEU A 66 17.32 -5.40 -9.71
N LYS A 67 18.65 -5.24 -9.87
CA LYS A 67 19.27 -4.95 -11.17
C LYS A 67 19.12 -6.10 -12.16
N GLN A 68 19.29 -7.34 -11.72
CA GLN A 68 19.07 -8.53 -12.55
C GLN A 68 17.59 -8.70 -12.94
N GLY A 69 16.69 -8.32 -12.03
CA GLY A 69 15.24 -8.30 -12.23
C GLY A 69 14.74 -7.19 -13.15
N ALA A 70 15.61 -6.25 -13.54
CA ALA A 70 15.24 -5.06 -14.31
C ALA A 70 14.10 -4.23 -13.69
N VAL A 71 14.03 -4.18 -12.34
CA VAL A 71 13.01 -3.42 -11.61
C VAL A 71 13.22 -1.93 -11.86
N GLY A 72 12.20 -1.22 -12.35
CA GLY A 72 12.26 0.22 -12.67
C GLY A 72 11.58 1.12 -11.64
N GLY A 73 10.65 0.56 -10.86
CA GLY A 73 10.00 1.23 -9.75
C GLY A 73 9.52 0.23 -8.71
N GLN A 74 9.36 0.70 -7.49
CA GLN A 74 8.93 -0.12 -6.36
C GLN A 74 8.11 0.71 -5.39
N PHE A 75 6.98 0.16 -4.99
CA PHE A 75 6.25 0.55 -3.81
C PHE A 75 6.77 -0.25 -2.61
N TRP A 76 7.46 0.43 -1.69
CA TRP A 76 7.99 -0.16 -0.46
C TRP A 76 6.91 -0.17 0.63
N SER A 77 6.62 -1.34 1.16
CA SER A 77 5.63 -1.51 2.21
C SER A 77 6.19 -1.07 3.57
N VAL A 78 5.37 -0.30 4.29
CA VAL A 78 5.50 -0.04 5.71
C VAL A 78 4.45 -0.91 6.39
N CYS A 79 4.89 -2.04 6.93
CA CYS A 79 4.07 -2.98 7.67
C CYS A 79 4.51 -3.05 9.14
N VAL A 80 3.57 -2.81 10.05
CA VAL A 80 3.72 -3.07 11.49
C VAL A 80 2.71 -4.15 11.87
N PRO A 81 3.12 -5.20 12.61
CA PRO A 81 2.22 -6.28 12.97
C PRO A 81 0.96 -5.78 13.69
N CYS A 82 -0.18 -6.36 13.34
CA CYS A 82 -1.44 -6.13 14.05
C CYS A 82 -1.29 -6.41 15.56
N LEU A 83 -2.02 -5.64 16.37
CA LEU A 83 -2.18 -5.94 17.79
C LEU A 83 -2.89 -7.28 17.97
N ARG A 84 -2.51 -8.02 19.01
CA ARG A 84 -3.21 -9.25 19.39
C ARG A 84 -4.63 -8.97 19.90
N SER A 85 -4.86 -7.77 20.43
CA SER A 85 -6.13 -7.26 20.97
C SER A 85 -6.99 -6.55 19.92
N ALA A 86 -6.87 -6.87 18.63
CA ALA A 86 -7.59 -6.20 17.52
C ALA A 86 -9.13 -6.35 17.52
N GLU A 87 -9.71 -6.59 18.69
CA GLU A 87 -11.15 -6.58 19.01
C GLU A 87 -11.56 -5.29 19.73
N ASP A 88 -10.63 -4.65 20.46
CA ASP A 88 -10.85 -3.38 21.16
C ASP A 88 -9.96 -2.30 20.53
N PHE A 89 -10.59 -1.34 19.86
CA PHE A 89 -9.89 -0.26 19.18
C PHE A 89 -9.52 0.91 20.10
N THR A 90 -9.92 0.88 21.38
CA THR A 90 -9.72 1.99 22.32
C THR A 90 -8.40 1.90 23.09
N THR A 91 -7.64 0.83 22.91
CA THR A 91 -6.44 0.58 23.71
C THR A 91 -5.30 1.55 23.34
N PRO A 92 -4.49 1.98 24.33
CA PRO A 92 -3.43 2.97 24.09
C PRO A 92 -2.35 2.48 23.10
N GLU A 93 -2.21 1.17 22.90
CA GLU A 93 -1.25 0.57 21.97
C GLU A 93 -1.47 1.00 20.51
N TYR A 94 -2.67 1.48 20.13
CA TYR A 94 -2.87 2.09 18.81
C TYR A 94 -2.03 3.35 18.61
N SER A 95 -1.68 4.08 19.68
CA SER A 95 -0.72 5.18 19.62
C SER A 95 0.71 4.67 19.40
N ASP A 96 1.06 3.52 19.98
CA ASP A 96 2.34 2.87 19.73
C ASP A 96 2.47 2.41 18.27
N MET A 97 1.39 1.91 17.67
CA MET A 97 1.38 1.53 16.24
C MET A 97 1.65 2.75 15.34
N ALA A 98 1.14 3.92 15.69
CA ALA A 98 1.44 5.16 14.95
C ALA A 98 2.92 5.58 15.07
N ARG A 99 3.53 5.43 16.26
CA ARG A 99 4.98 5.62 16.44
C ARG A 99 5.76 4.64 15.57
N ASP A 100 5.47 3.36 15.67
CA ASP A 100 6.17 2.29 14.96
C ASP A 100 6.06 2.45 13.43
N ALA A 101 4.92 2.92 12.93
CA ALA A 101 4.73 3.26 11.54
C ALA A 101 5.64 4.43 11.10
N ILE A 102 5.74 5.49 11.90
CA ILE A 102 6.63 6.62 11.61
C ILE A 102 8.11 6.17 11.61
N GLU A 103 8.51 5.32 12.57
CA GLU A 103 9.86 4.74 12.60
C GLU A 103 10.16 3.89 11.35
N GLN A 104 9.18 3.12 10.88
CA GLN A 104 9.31 2.28 9.70
C GLN A 104 9.33 3.12 8.40
N ILE A 105 8.58 4.22 8.34
CA ILE A 105 8.70 5.23 7.27
C ILE A 105 10.11 5.83 7.28
N ASP A 106 10.59 6.32 8.43
CA ASP A 106 11.94 6.88 8.57
C ASP A 106 13.02 5.88 8.13
N LEU A 107 12.91 4.62 8.56
CA LEU A 107 13.82 3.55 8.12
C LEU A 107 13.82 3.39 6.60
N THR A 108 12.64 3.41 5.97
CA THR A 108 12.49 3.30 4.52
C THR A 108 13.13 4.49 3.81
N LEU A 109 12.89 5.71 4.30
CA LEU A 109 13.51 6.93 3.76
C LEU A 109 15.04 6.86 3.84
N ARG A 110 15.60 6.56 5.02
CA ARG A 110 17.05 6.42 5.21
C ARG A 110 17.63 5.30 4.34
N LEU A 111 16.91 4.20 4.18
CA LEU A 111 17.35 3.07 3.33
C LEU A 111 17.47 3.53 1.88
N VAL A 112 16.46 4.20 1.33
CA VAL A 112 16.50 4.74 -0.04
C VAL A 112 17.63 5.77 -0.19
N GLU A 113 17.73 6.73 0.73
CA GLU A 113 18.74 7.80 0.71
C GLU A 113 20.18 7.29 0.84
N SER A 114 20.39 6.11 1.42
CA SER A 114 21.72 5.49 1.56
C SER A 114 22.28 4.96 0.24
N TYR A 115 21.44 4.80 -0.79
CA TYR A 115 21.83 4.25 -2.09
C TYR A 115 21.36 5.13 -3.26
N PRO A 116 21.77 6.42 -3.33
CA PRO A 116 21.24 7.40 -4.29
C PRO A 116 21.59 7.11 -5.76
N GLU A 117 22.64 6.31 -5.99
CA GLU A 117 23.03 5.79 -7.31
C GLU A 117 22.09 4.68 -7.82
N THR A 118 21.16 4.21 -6.99
CA THR A 118 20.25 3.10 -7.31
C THR A 118 18.81 3.47 -7.08
N PHE A 119 18.50 4.16 -5.99
CA PHE A 119 17.14 4.53 -5.61
C PHE A 119 16.93 6.04 -5.67
N GLN A 120 15.71 6.46 -6.00
CA GLN A 120 15.24 7.81 -5.76
C GLN A 120 13.77 7.77 -5.33
N LEU A 121 13.44 8.45 -4.22
CA LEU A 121 12.05 8.65 -3.83
C LEU A 121 11.31 9.47 -4.87
N VAL A 122 10.10 9.03 -5.19
CA VAL A 122 9.19 9.75 -6.09
C VAL A 122 7.90 10.11 -5.36
N SER A 123 7.47 11.35 -5.58
CA SER A 123 6.29 11.90 -4.92
C SER A 123 5.03 11.84 -5.80
N GLY A 124 5.17 11.44 -7.06
CA GLY A 124 4.10 11.33 -8.04
C GLY A 124 4.53 10.57 -9.30
N PRO A 125 3.57 10.17 -10.14
CA PRO A 125 3.83 9.39 -11.35
C PRO A 125 4.67 10.15 -12.40
N SER A 126 4.60 11.48 -12.42
CA SER A 126 5.35 12.31 -13.37
C SER A 126 6.87 12.19 -13.22
N GLU A 127 7.35 11.90 -12.01
CA GLU A 127 8.79 11.78 -11.71
C GLU A 127 9.36 10.41 -12.12
N VAL A 128 8.51 9.39 -12.23
CA VAL A 128 8.94 7.99 -12.40
C VAL A 128 9.73 7.79 -13.69
N LYS A 129 9.28 8.39 -14.80
CA LYS A 129 9.92 8.23 -16.11
C LYS A 129 11.33 8.82 -16.13
N ASP A 130 11.53 9.98 -15.50
CA ASP A 130 12.82 10.65 -15.45
C ASP A 130 13.81 9.90 -14.55
N VAL A 131 13.33 9.40 -13.41
CA VAL A 131 14.13 8.53 -12.52
C VAL A 131 14.54 7.27 -13.26
N TYR A 132 13.59 6.61 -13.92
CA TYR A 132 13.87 5.41 -14.71
C TYR A 132 14.87 5.68 -15.84
N ALA A 133 14.70 6.75 -16.61
CA ALA A 133 15.63 7.13 -17.66
C ALA A 133 17.07 7.37 -17.16
N SER A 134 17.23 7.77 -15.90
CA SER A 134 18.55 7.91 -15.25
C SER A 134 19.21 6.58 -14.85
N GLY A 135 18.53 5.44 -15.05
CA GLY A 135 19.00 4.11 -14.67
C GLY A 135 18.79 3.77 -13.19
N ARG A 136 17.97 4.56 -12.48
CA ARG A 136 17.61 4.37 -11.07
C ARG A 136 16.20 3.81 -10.94
N ILE A 137 15.91 3.26 -9.77
CA ILE A 137 14.62 2.71 -9.40
C ILE A 137 13.80 3.80 -8.71
N ALA A 138 12.62 4.08 -9.24
CA ALA A 138 11.66 5.00 -8.64
C ALA A 138 11.00 4.37 -7.41
N CYS A 139 11.23 4.95 -6.23
CA CYS A 139 10.75 4.40 -4.97
C CYS A 139 9.57 5.21 -4.43
N SER A 140 8.46 4.54 -4.13
CA SER A 140 7.35 5.12 -3.37
C SER A 140 7.10 4.30 -2.11
N ILE A 141 6.27 4.80 -1.20
CA ILE A 141 6.01 4.19 0.11
C ILE A 141 4.51 3.96 0.26
N GLY A 142 4.13 2.83 0.83
CA GLY A 142 2.74 2.56 1.23
C GLY A 142 2.61 2.04 2.64
N ILE A 143 1.45 2.31 3.24
CA ILE A 143 1.08 1.80 4.56
C ILE A 143 0.26 0.52 4.37
N GLU A 144 0.62 -0.55 5.07
CA GLU A 144 -0.10 -1.81 5.04
C GLU A 144 -1.04 -1.98 6.25
N GLY A 145 -2.11 -1.18 6.30
CA GLY A 145 -3.17 -1.27 7.30
C GLY A 145 -3.36 -0.01 8.14
N LEU A 146 -4.60 0.48 8.24
CA LEU A 146 -4.90 1.70 9.00
C LEU A 146 -4.88 1.53 10.53
N HIS A 147 -4.63 0.34 11.08
CA HIS A 147 -4.29 0.21 12.50
C HIS A 147 -3.06 1.04 12.87
N MET A 148 -2.15 1.27 11.91
CA MET A 148 -1.01 2.17 12.05
C MET A 148 -1.39 3.66 12.13
N ALA A 149 -2.61 4.05 11.75
CA ALA A 149 -3.03 5.45 11.82
C ALA A 149 -3.44 5.89 13.23
N GLY A 150 -3.38 5.02 14.24
CA GLY A 150 -3.74 5.35 15.62
C GLY A 150 -5.15 5.94 15.74
N ASN A 151 -6.08 5.40 14.95
CA ASN A 151 -7.48 5.87 14.85
C ASN A 151 -7.61 7.38 14.51
N SER A 152 -6.66 7.94 13.75
CA SER A 152 -6.59 9.36 13.45
C SER A 152 -6.47 9.65 11.95
N ILE A 153 -7.47 10.34 11.39
CA ILE A 153 -7.42 10.91 10.03
C ILE A 153 -6.23 11.88 9.89
N GLY A 154 -5.87 12.58 10.96
CA GLY A 154 -4.70 13.46 11.00
C GLY A 154 -3.38 12.72 10.77
N ILE A 155 -3.27 11.46 11.22
CA ILE A 155 -2.09 10.63 10.97
C ILE A 155 -2.03 10.17 9.50
N ILE A 156 -3.17 9.89 8.86
CA ILE A 156 -3.22 9.61 7.41
C ILE A 156 -2.66 10.80 6.61
N ARG A 157 -3.03 12.03 6.98
CA ARG A 157 -2.41 13.25 6.41
C ARG A 157 -0.91 13.35 6.69
N ALA A 158 -0.48 12.96 7.89
CA ALA A 158 0.93 12.97 8.27
C ALA A 158 1.73 11.97 7.42
N PHE A 159 1.22 10.75 7.22
CA PHE A 159 1.81 9.76 6.31
C PHE A 159 2.00 10.32 4.90
N TYR A 160 0.97 10.96 4.34
CA TYR A 160 1.08 11.58 3.00
C TYR A 160 2.21 12.63 2.93
N ARG A 161 2.34 13.47 3.96
CA ARG A 161 3.41 14.47 4.07
C ARG A 161 4.80 13.85 4.20
N LEU A 162 4.90 12.67 4.79
CA LEU A 162 6.15 11.92 4.91
C LEU A 162 6.51 11.12 3.64
N GLY A 163 5.70 11.20 2.58
CA GLY A 163 5.99 10.59 1.28
C GLY A 163 5.19 9.32 0.96
N VAL A 164 4.27 8.90 1.84
CA VAL A 164 3.36 7.77 1.57
C VAL A 164 2.40 8.12 0.43
N ARG A 165 2.14 7.16 -0.47
CA ARG A 165 1.28 7.35 -1.64
C ARG A 165 0.16 6.33 -1.82
N TYR A 166 0.18 5.23 -1.07
CA TYR A 166 -1.02 4.43 -0.85
C TYR A 166 -1.17 4.04 0.61
N CYS A 167 -2.40 3.76 1.03
CA CYS A 167 -2.67 3.06 2.28
C CYS A 167 -3.63 1.90 2.03
N THR A 168 -3.22 0.72 2.49
CA THR A 168 -4.09 -0.45 2.63
C THR A 168 -5.02 -0.22 3.81
N LEU A 169 -6.32 -0.39 3.64
CA LEU A 169 -7.27 -0.09 4.73
C LEU A 169 -7.11 -1.03 5.92
N THR A 170 -6.80 -2.30 5.66
CA THR A 170 -6.58 -3.33 6.70
C THR A 170 -5.34 -4.15 6.37
N HIS A 171 -4.79 -4.86 7.36
CA HIS A 171 -3.88 -5.97 7.12
C HIS A 171 -4.61 -7.27 7.50
N VAL A 172 -4.03 -8.17 8.30
CA VAL A 172 -4.68 -9.42 8.75
C VAL A 172 -5.71 -9.24 9.88
N CYS A 173 -5.94 -8.01 10.34
CA CYS A 173 -6.85 -7.67 11.44
C CYS A 173 -7.83 -6.56 11.04
N ASN A 174 -8.99 -6.54 11.69
CA ASN A 174 -9.86 -5.38 11.68
C ASN A 174 -9.20 -4.21 12.42
N ASN A 175 -9.67 -3.00 12.14
CA ASN A 175 -9.28 -1.79 12.86
C ASN A 175 -10.49 -0.84 12.95
N ALA A 176 -10.31 0.34 13.56
CA ALA A 176 -11.38 1.33 13.70
C ALA A 176 -11.99 1.82 12.37
N PHE A 177 -11.33 1.56 11.24
CA PHE A 177 -11.73 2.03 9.92
C PHE A 177 -12.46 0.95 9.11
N ALA A 178 -12.00 -0.31 9.16
CA ALA A 178 -12.46 -1.34 8.22
C ALA A 178 -12.27 -2.78 8.71
N ASP A 179 -13.02 -3.68 8.07
CA ASP A 179 -12.94 -5.13 8.28
C ASP A 179 -11.98 -5.82 7.29
N SER A 180 -11.13 -6.70 7.82
CA SER A 180 -10.17 -7.54 7.08
C SER A 180 -10.80 -8.85 6.63
N SER A 181 -10.43 -9.32 5.43
CA SER A 181 -10.83 -10.62 4.87
C SER A 181 -10.37 -11.82 5.70
N THR A 182 -9.30 -11.65 6.49
CA THR A 182 -8.69 -12.74 7.26
C THR A 182 -8.77 -12.53 8.77
N SER A 183 -9.56 -11.56 9.22
CA SER A 183 -9.73 -11.29 10.65
C SER A 183 -10.24 -12.54 11.36
N LYS A 184 -9.55 -12.96 12.41
CA LYS A 184 -9.90 -14.17 13.19
C LYS A 184 -11.21 -14.02 13.97
N VAL A 185 -11.66 -12.79 14.16
CA VAL A 185 -12.81 -12.45 15.01
C VAL A 185 -14.07 -12.20 14.18
N GLY A 186 -13.97 -12.31 12.85
CA GLY A 186 -15.06 -12.01 11.92
C GLY A 186 -15.23 -10.51 11.65
N PRO A 187 -16.29 -10.11 10.94
CA PRO A 187 -16.57 -8.72 10.65
C PRO A 187 -17.02 -7.96 11.92
N VAL A 188 -16.58 -6.71 12.06
CA VAL A 188 -16.95 -5.80 13.16
C VAL A 188 -17.85 -4.67 12.64
N HIS A 189 -17.59 -4.18 11.44
CA HIS A 189 -18.31 -3.04 10.85
C HIS A 189 -19.29 -3.46 9.76
N GLY A 190 -19.13 -4.66 9.20
CA GLY A 190 -19.79 -5.06 7.96
C GLY A 190 -19.19 -4.32 6.76
N GLY A 191 -17.86 -4.18 6.72
CA GLY A 191 -17.14 -3.42 5.70
C GLY A 191 -16.39 -2.22 6.28
N LEU A 192 -16.81 -1.00 5.93
CA LEU A 192 -16.28 0.27 6.44
C LEU A 192 -17.07 0.76 7.65
N SER A 193 -16.37 1.23 8.67
CA SER A 193 -16.95 2.07 9.72
C SER A 193 -17.22 3.49 9.18
N ASP A 194 -17.88 4.35 9.98
CA ASP A 194 -18.05 5.76 9.60
C ASP A 194 -16.69 6.49 9.53
N LEU A 195 -15.75 6.17 10.42
CA LEU A 195 -14.38 6.68 10.34
C LEU A 195 -13.66 6.15 9.09
N GLY A 196 -13.95 4.92 8.67
CA GLY A 196 -13.44 4.34 7.43
C GLY A 196 -13.92 5.06 6.18
N LYS A 197 -15.22 5.38 6.11
CA LYS A 197 -15.79 6.19 5.02
C LYS A 197 -15.13 7.58 4.97
N ALA A 198 -14.98 8.22 6.13
CA ALA A 198 -14.26 9.49 6.26
C ALA A 198 -12.80 9.40 5.80
N ALA A 199 -12.10 8.29 6.12
CA ALA A 199 -10.73 8.04 5.66
C ALA A 199 -10.64 7.92 4.13
N VAL A 200 -11.55 7.19 3.48
CA VAL A 200 -11.58 7.06 2.01
C VAL A 200 -11.75 8.44 1.35
N VAL A 201 -12.67 9.26 1.87
CA VAL A 201 -12.88 10.63 1.37
C VAL A 201 -11.62 11.49 1.55
N GLU A 202 -10.97 11.43 2.71
CA GLU A 202 -9.72 12.16 2.95
C GLU A 202 -8.59 11.68 2.04
N MET A 203 -8.48 10.38 1.79
CA MET A 203 -7.48 9.81 0.89
C MET A 203 -7.69 10.29 -0.55
N ASN A 204 -8.93 10.30 -1.05
CA ASN A 204 -9.26 10.92 -2.34
C ASN A 204 -8.88 12.41 -2.38
N ARG A 205 -9.19 13.18 -1.32
CA ARG A 205 -8.86 14.60 -1.22
C ARG A 205 -7.34 14.85 -1.19
N LEU A 206 -6.57 13.98 -0.55
CA LEU A 206 -5.11 14.06 -0.46
C LEU A 206 -4.41 13.67 -1.76
N GLY A 207 -5.02 12.80 -2.56
CA GLY A 207 -4.32 12.08 -3.62
C GLY A 207 -3.53 10.87 -3.11
N MET A 208 -3.99 10.27 -2.01
CA MET A 208 -3.51 8.99 -1.51
C MET A 208 -4.27 7.88 -2.24
N ILE A 209 -3.56 6.93 -2.85
CA ILE A 209 -4.18 5.76 -3.46
C ILE A 209 -4.83 4.92 -2.36
N VAL A 210 -6.12 4.61 -2.52
CA VAL A 210 -6.83 3.69 -1.62
C VAL A 210 -6.51 2.27 -2.05
N ASP A 211 -5.75 1.57 -1.22
CA ASP A 211 -5.45 0.15 -1.44
C ASP A 211 -6.44 -0.73 -0.66
N ILE A 212 -7.04 -1.66 -1.39
CA ILE A 212 -8.04 -2.60 -0.88
C ILE A 212 -7.57 -4.05 -1.00
N SER A 213 -6.26 -4.28 -1.07
CA SER A 213 -5.70 -5.55 -0.58
C SER A 213 -6.11 -5.77 0.89
N HIS A 214 -6.13 -7.03 1.32
CA HIS A 214 -6.51 -7.50 2.67
C HIS A 214 -7.96 -7.27 3.12
N VAL A 215 -8.70 -6.32 2.56
CA VAL A 215 -10.04 -5.99 3.07
C VAL A 215 -11.06 -7.10 2.81
N SER A 216 -12.09 -7.15 3.64
CA SER A 216 -13.25 -8.02 3.42
C SER A 216 -14.02 -7.67 2.14
N GLU A 217 -14.81 -8.61 1.62
CA GLU A 217 -15.61 -8.40 0.40
C GLU A 217 -16.58 -7.20 0.55
N ASP A 218 -17.27 -7.10 1.69
CA ASP A 218 -18.18 -5.97 1.99
C ASP A 218 -17.44 -4.63 2.04
N CYS A 219 -16.20 -4.61 2.55
CA CYS A 219 -15.36 -3.41 2.55
C CYS A 219 -14.98 -3.01 1.12
N ALA A 220 -14.49 -3.96 0.30
CA ALA A 220 -14.13 -3.69 -1.09
C ALA A 220 -15.32 -3.12 -1.88
N GLU A 221 -16.51 -3.71 -1.71
CA GLU A 221 -17.77 -3.25 -2.30
C GLU A 221 -18.07 -1.79 -1.94
N GLN A 222 -17.99 -1.45 -0.66
CA GLN A 222 -18.29 -0.11 -0.15
C GLN A 222 -17.24 0.92 -0.60
N VAL A 223 -15.95 0.55 -0.63
CA VAL A 223 -14.88 1.43 -1.12
C VAL A 223 -15.06 1.71 -2.62
N LEU A 224 -15.37 0.70 -3.43
CA LEU A 224 -15.61 0.88 -4.87
C LEU A 224 -16.82 1.77 -5.16
N ALA A 225 -17.87 1.71 -4.31
CA ALA A 225 -19.02 2.59 -4.40
C ALA A 225 -18.74 4.03 -3.93
N LEU A 226 -17.85 4.21 -2.94
CA LEU A 226 -17.57 5.50 -2.30
C LEU A 226 -16.43 6.27 -2.97
N SER A 227 -15.37 5.58 -3.39
CA SER A 227 -14.14 6.22 -3.89
C SER A 227 -14.39 6.94 -5.20
N ARG A 228 -14.05 8.23 -5.23
CA ARG A 228 -14.06 9.07 -6.44
C ARG A 228 -12.82 8.88 -7.30
N ALA A 229 -11.75 8.33 -6.72
CA ALA A 229 -10.49 8.08 -7.39
C ALA A 229 -10.28 6.59 -7.68
N PRO A 230 -9.45 6.25 -8.70
CA PRO A 230 -9.03 4.88 -8.94
C PRO A 230 -8.43 4.23 -7.69
N ILE A 231 -8.87 3.01 -7.39
CA ILE A 231 -8.32 2.18 -6.30
C ILE A 231 -7.19 1.27 -6.80
N MET A 232 -6.51 0.65 -5.85
CA MET A 232 -5.51 -0.38 -6.11
C MET A 232 -5.82 -1.61 -5.26
N PHE A 233 -5.57 -2.80 -5.80
CA PHE A 233 -5.18 -3.95 -4.99
C PHE A 233 -3.67 -4.13 -5.20
N SER A 234 -2.85 -3.68 -4.25
CA SER A 234 -1.38 -3.67 -4.35
C SER A 234 -0.77 -5.07 -4.49
N HIS A 235 -1.41 -6.09 -3.93
CA HIS A 235 -1.00 -7.49 -4.01
C HIS A 235 -2.22 -8.41 -3.74
N SER A 236 -2.96 -8.79 -4.78
CA SER A 236 -4.10 -9.72 -4.66
C SER A 236 -4.31 -10.53 -5.93
N ASN A 237 -4.77 -11.77 -5.75
CA ASN A 237 -5.17 -12.67 -6.84
C ASN A 237 -6.70 -12.76 -6.89
N VAL A 238 -7.27 -13.71 -7.65
CA VAL A 238 -8.72 -13.78 -7.95
C VAL A 238 -9.35 -15.12 -7.63
N LYS A 239 -10.57 -15.07 -7.06
CA LYS A 239 -11.31 -16.27 -6.63
C LYS A 239 -11.77 -17.15 -7.78
N GLY A 240 -11.97 -16.58 -8.97
CA GLY A 240 -12.30 -17.33 -10.19
C GLY A 240 -11.22 -18.32 -10.63
N VAL A 241 -10.00 -18.20 -10.12
CA VAL A 241 -8.89 -19.16 -10.35
C VAL A 241 -8.61 -19.99 -9.10
N PHE A 242 -8.50 -19.34 -7.93
CA PHE A 242 -8.31 -20.03 -6.65
C PHE A 242 -9.09 -19.32 -5.55
N ASP A 243 -10.04 -20.02 -4.92
CA ASP A 243 -10.88 -19.45 -3.88
C ASP A 243 -10.17 -19.47 -2.51
N CYS A 244 -9.71 -18.29 -2.09
CA CYS A 244 -9.25 -18.04 -0.73
C CYS A 244 -9.72 -16.66 -0.25
N PRO A 245 -9.74 -16.39 1.07
CA PRO A 245 -10.26 -15.14 1.61
C PRO A 245 -9.55 -13.88 1.08
N ARG A 246 -8.26 -13.98 0.74
CA ARG A 246 -7.46 -12.85 0.24
C ARG A 246 -7.70 -12.53 -1.23
N ASN A 247 -8.32 -13.44 -1.99
CA ASN A 247 -8.51 -13.26 -3.43
C ASN A 247 -9.79 -12.49 -3.74
N VAL A 248 -9.75 -11.67 -4.80
CA VAL A 248 -10.85 -10.80 -5.23
C VAL A 248 -11.96 -11.65 -5.87
N PRO A 249 -13.22 -11.58 -5.40
CA PRO A 249 -14.34 -12.25 -6.03
C PRO A 249 -14.74 -11.56 -7.34
N ASP A 250 -15.28 -12.33 -8.27
CA ASP A 250 -15.68 -11.86 -9.61
C ASP A 250 -16.58 -10.62 -9.58
N HIS A 251 -17.55 -10.56 -8.66
CA HIS A 251 -18.49 -9.43 -8.58
C HIS A 251 -17.84 -8.12 -8.12
N ILE A 252 -16.74 -8.19 -7.36
CA ILE A 252 -15.90 -7.04 -7.00
C ILE A 252 -14.97 -6.71 -8.17
N LEU A 253 -14.37 -7.73 -8.78
CA LEU A 253 -13.48 -7.58 -9.93
C LEU A 253 -14.16 -6.83 -11.09
N ASP A 254 -15.42 -7.18 -11.39
CA ASP A 254 -16.23 -6.57 -12.45
C ASP A 254 -16.47 -5.07 -12.27
N LYS A 255 -16.31 -4.54 -11.05
CA LYS A 255 -16.49 -3.11 -10.74
C LYS A 255 -15.22 -2.29 -10.91
N VAL A 256 -14.05 -2.93 -10.91
CA VAL A 256 -12.74 -2.28 -11.01
C VAL A 256 -12.63 -1.37 -12.25
N PRO A 257 -13.08 -1.78 -13.46
CA PRO A 257 -13.01 -0.91 -14.64
C PRO A 257 -13.80 0.39 -14.49
N SER A 258 -14.99 0.33 -13.88
CA SER A 258 -15.85 1.50 -13.70
C SER A 258 -15.25 2.54 -12.75
N ASN A 259 -14.52 2.08 -11.73
CA ASN A 259 -13.75 2.93 -10.84
C ASN A 259 -12.42 3.41 -11.49
N GLY A 260 -11.90 2.68 -12.48
CA GLY A 260 -10.63 2.94 -13.14
C GLY A 260 -9.41 2.33 -12.45
N GLY A 261 -9.63 1.47 -11.45
CA GLY A 261 -8.59 0.89 -10.59
C GLY A 261 -7.75 -0.21 -11.24
N ILE A 262 -6.95 -0.90 -10.44
CA ILE A 262 -6.03 -1.97 -10.88
C ILE A 262 -5.96 -3.10 -9.85
N VAL A 263 -5.80 -4.34 -10.33
CA VAL A 263 -5.43 -5.50 -9.51
C VAL A 263 -3.98 -5.90 -9.82
N MET A 264 -3.09 -5.80 -8.83
CA MET A 264 -1.69 -6.18 -8.97
C MET A 264 -1.50 -7.60 -8.46
N VAL A 265 -1.23 -8.51 -9.39
CA VAL A 265 -1.15 -9.97 -9.16
C VAL A 265 0.04 -10.30 -8.28
N THR A 266 -0.20 -11.11 -7.26
CA THR A 266 0.79 -11.42 -6.22
C THR A 266 1.38 -12.82 -6.31
N PHE A 267 2.56 -12.99 -5.72
CA PHE A 267 3.33 -14.23 -5.75
C PHE A 267 3.19 -15.03 -4.45
N VAL A 268 2.24 -14.69 -3.58
CA VAL A 268 1.93 -15.46 -2.36
C VAL A 268 1.46 -16.87 -2.75
N PRO A 269 2.19 -17.95 -2.36
CA PRO A 269 1.80 -19.32 -2.70
C PRO A 269 0.38 -19.69 -2.25
N GLU A 270 -0.02 -19.26 -1.05
CA GLU A 270 -1.34 -19.50 -0.46
C GLU A 270 -2.48 -18.79 -1.17
N HIS A 271 -2.18 -17.86 -2.07
CA HIS A 271 -3.18 -17.20 -2.91
C HIS A 271 -3.37 -17.92 -4.25
N CYS A 272 -2.55 -18.93 -4.55
CA CYS A 272 -2.60 -19.71 -5.79
C CYS A 272 -3.04 -21.16 -5.56
N THR A 273 -2.78 -21.72 -4.38
CA THR A 273 -3.04 -23.13 -4.08
C THR A 273 -3.18 -23.40 -2.58
N ALA A 274 -3.86 -24.50 -2.23
CA ALA A 274 -4.05 -24.94 -0.84
C ALA A 274 -2.76 -25.46 -0.18
N ARG A 275 -1.82 -26.01 -0.96
CA ARG A 275 -0.53 -26.49 -0.46
C ARG A 275 0.59 -25.69 -1.09
N ARG A 276 1.39 -24.99 -0.27
CA ARG A 276 2.54 -24.17 -0.71
C ARG A 276 3.47 -24.92 -1.68
N SER A 277 3.68 -26.23 -1.48
CA SER A 277 4.53 -27.08 -2.33
C SER A 277 4.03 -27.26 -3.76
N ASP A 278 2.74 -27.03 -4.01
CA ASP A 278 2.13 -27.18 -5.33
C ASP A 278 2.17 -25.88 -6.14
N ALA A 279 2.53 -24.76 -5.49
CA ALA A 279 2.55 -23.46 -6.12
C ALA A 279 3.62 -23.43 -7.21
N ASN A 280 3.28 -22.88 -8.37
CA ASN A 280 4.20 -22.73 -9.49
C ASN A 280 3.86 -21.46 -10.28
N MET A 281 4.80 -20.98 -11.08
CA MET A 281 4.68 -19.73 -11.82
C MET A 281 3.46 -19.69 -12.77
N GLU A 282 3.05 -20.82 -13.36
CA GLU A 282 1.89 -20.84 -14.26
C GLU A 282 0.59 -20.49 -13.53
N MET A 283 0.44 -20.84 -12.25
CA MET A 283 -0.73 -20.47 -11.46
C MET A 283 -0.83 -18.94 -11.27
N VAL A 284 0.31 -18.25 -11.09
CA VAL A 284 0.35 -16.78 -11.04
C VAL A 284 -0.06 -16.19 -12.38
N ILE A 285 0.43 -16.76 -13.47
CA ILE A 285 0.08 -16.35 -14.84
C ILE A 285 -1.41 -16.62 -15.12
N ASP A 286 -1.99 -17.70 -14.60
CA ASP A 286 -3.42 -18.01 -14.71
C ASP A 286 -4.27 -16.88 -14.10
N HIS A 287 -3.92 -16.40 -12.90
CA HIS A 287 -4.59 -15.25 -12.27
C HIS A 287 -4.49 -13.99 -13.13
N LEU A 288 -3.31 -13.68 -13.66
CA LEU A 288 -3.08 -12.51 -14.51
C LEU A 288 -3.93 -12.55 -15.78
N PHE A 289 -3.92 -13.67 -16.50
CA PHE A 289 -4.71 -13.82 -17.72
C PHE A 289 -6.21 -13.86 -17.42
N TYR A 290 -6.63 -14.42 -16.29
CA TYR A 290 -8.03 -14.38 -15.87
C TYR A 290 -8.52 -12.93 -15.70
N ILE A 291 -7.77 -12.11 -14.96
CA ILE A 291 -8.09 -10.68 -14.78
C ILE A 291 -8.13 -9.98 -16.13
N ALA A 292 -7.07 -10.13 -16.92
CA ALA A 292 -6.94 -9.46 -18.22
C ALA A 292 -8.07 -9.84 -19.20
N ASN A 293 -8.48 -11.11 -19.23
CA ASN A 293 -9.56 -11.58 -20.10
C ASN A 293 -10.93 -11.14 -19.62
N ARG A 294 -11.13 -10.99 -18.31
CA ARG A 294 -12.43 -10.65 -17.73
C ARG A 294 -12.68 -9.14 -17.73
N ILE A 295 -11.73 -8.36 -17.26
CA ILE A 295 -11.89 -6.91 -17.04
C ILE A 295 -10.98 -6.05 -17.91
N GLY A 296 -10.13 -6.67 -18.73
CA GLY A 296 -9.26 -5.98 -19.68
C GLY A 296 -7.83 -5.78 -19.17
N TRP A 297 -6.89 -5.73 -20.12
CA TRP A 297 -5.45 -5.53 -19.87
C TRP A 297 -5.10 -4.19 -19.22
N ASP A 298 -6.03 -3.24 -19.17
CA ASP A 298 -5.84 -1.95 -18.51
C ASP A 298 -5.93 -2.06 -16.97
N HIS A 299 -6.40 -3.17 -16.41
CA HIS A 299 -6.72 -3.27 -14.98
C HIS A 299 -5.91 -4.33 -14.23
N VAL A 300 -4.78 -4.77 -14.80
CA VAL A 300 -3.90 -5.78 -14.21
C VAL A 300 -2.46 -5.26 -14.09
N GLY A 301 -1.78 -5.60 -13.00
CA GLY A 301 -0.36 -5.28 -12.75
C GLY A 301 0.35 -6.39 -11.98
N LEU A 302 1.54 -6.11 -11.45
CA LEU A 302 2.35 -7.04 -10.64
C LEU A 302 2.60 -6.49 -9.24
N GLY A 303 2.32 -7.27 -8.22
CA GLY A 303 2.37 -6.89 -6.81
C GLY A 303 2.93 -8.03 -5.97
N SER A 304 4.24 -8.20 -6.01
CA SER A 304 4.94 -9.44 -5.66
C SER A 304 4.66 -9.93 -4.25
N ASP A 305 4.58 -9.03 -3.28
CA ASP A 305 4.63 -9.33 -1.85
C ASP A 305 5.99 -9.95 -1.42
N PHE A 306 7.06 -9.65 -2.16
CA PHE A 306 8.40 -10.10 -1.79
C PHE A 306 8.78 -9.58 -0.40
N ASP A 307 9.52 -10.40 0.35
CA ASP A 307 9.88 -10.19 1.76
C ASP A 307 8.70 -10.19 2.76
N GLY A 308 7.44 -10.22 2.30
CA GLY A 308 6.22 -10.35 3.13
C GLY A 308 5.70 -11.78 3.26
N ILE A 309 6.16 -12.69 2.39
CA ILE A 309 5.69 -14.09 2.32
C ILE A 309 6.54 -15.07 3.14
N ALA A 310 5.89 -16.13 3.64
CA ALA A 310 6.53 -17.17 4.44
C ALA A 310 7.25 -18.26 3.60
N SER A 311 7.00 -18.31 2.30
CA SER A 311 7.61 -19.25 1.35
C SER A 311 7.50 -18.71 -0.06
N VAL A 312 8.36 -19.20 -0.95
CA VAL A 312 8.44 -18.75 -2.34
C VAL A 312 7.80 -19.75 -3.31
N ILE A 313 7.39 -19.25 -4.47
CA ILE A 313 7.00 -20.06 -5.62
C ILE A 313 8.27 -20.38 -6.44
N PRO A 314 8.54 -21.65 -6.81
CA PRO A 314 9.65 -21.98 -7.71
C PRO A 314 9.57 -21.21 -9.04
N GLY A 315 10.68 -20.57 -9.42
CA GLY A 315 10.78 -19.64 -10.55
C GLY A 315 10.43 -18.18 -10.21
N LEU A 316 9.91 -17.91 -9.01
CA LEU A 316 9.59 -16.58 -8.48
C LEU A 316 10.17 -16.41 -7.06
N GLU A 317 11.42 -16.83 -6.85
CA GLU A 317 12.03 -16.90 -5.51
C GLU A 317 12.46 -15.55 -4.96
N ASP A 318 12.80 -14.61 -5.83
CA ASP A 318 13.30 -13.31 -5.47
C ASP A 318 13.10 -12.32 -6.62
N VAL A 319 13.38 -11.04 -6.37
CA VAL A 319 13.17 -9.96 -7.35
C VAL A 319 13.92 -10.13 -8.67
N LYS A 320 14.87 -11.07 -8.82
CA LYS A 320 15.52 -11.33 -10.11
C LYS A 320 14.62 -12.08 -11.10
N CYS A 321 13.48 -12.62 -10.64
CA CYS A 321 12.62 -13.47 -11.45
C CYS A 321 11.87 -12.73 -12.57
N TYR A 322 11.70 -11.40 -12.44
CA TYR A 322 10.79 -10.65 -13.31
C TYR A 322 11.03 -10.86 -14.81
N PRO A 323 12.26 -10.80 -15.37
CA PRO A 323 12.44 -10.99 -16.81
C PRO A 323 11.98 -12.36 -17.29
N HIS A 324 12.10 -13.40 -16.45
CA HIS A 324 11.59 -14.73 -16.76
C HIS A 324 10.06 -14.77 -16.74
N LEU A 325 9.42 -14.15 -15.74
CA LEU A 325 7.97 -14.01 -15.66
C LEU A 325 7.40 -13.23 -16.86
N LEU A 326 8.00 -12.08 -17.20
CA LEU A 326 7.58 -11.27 -18.35
C LEU A 326 7.68 -12.03 -19.67
N LYS A 327 8.75 -12.83 -19.84
CA LYS A 327 8.89 -13.71 -21.00
C LYS A 327 7.76 -14.76 -21.03
N ALA A 328 7.45 -15.38 -19.89
CA ALA A 328 6.39 -16.39 -19.80
C ALA A 328 5.01 -15.79 -20.15
N ILE A 329 4.72 -14.56 -19.72
CA ILE A 329 3.49 -13.83 -20.10
C ILE A 329 3.41 -13.62 -21.62
N LEU A 330 4.51 -13.25 -22.27
CA LEU A 330 4.56 -13.11 -23.74
C LEU A 330 4.44 -14.45 -24.46
N ASP A 331 5.10 -15.50 -23.95
CA ASP A 331 5.04 -16.85 -24.52
C ASP A 331 3.63 -17.44 -24.47
N ARG A 332 2.86 -17.07 -23.44
CA ARG A 332 1.46 -17.45 -23.29
C ARG A 332 0.50 -16.69 -24.23
N GLY A 333 0.97 -15.60 -24.85
CA GLY A 333 0.25 -14.92 -25.93
C GLY A 333 -0.10 -13.46 -25.67
N ALA A 334 0.42 -12.82 -24.61
CA ALA A 334 0.31 -11.37 -24.48
C ALA A 334 1.11 -10.65 -25.57
N THR A 335 0.62 -9.53 -26.07
CA THR A 335 1.40 -8.65 -26.95
C THR A 335 2.41 -7.81 -26.15
N GLU A 336 3.38 -7.18 -26.82
CA GLU A 336 4.31 -6.26 -26.16
C GLU A 336 3.58 -5.04 -25.56
N GLU A 337 2.52 -4.56 -26.20
CA GLU A 337 1.68 -3.46 -25.70
C GLU A 337 0.90 -3.89 -24.45
N GLN A 338 0.34 -5.10 -24.44
CA GLN A 338 -0.35 -5.65 -23.26
C GLN A 338 0.63 -5.87 -22.11
N LEU A 339 1.84 -6.35 -22.39
CA LEU A 339 2.88 -6.49 -21.39
C LEU A 339 3.28 -5.12 -20.82
N ALA A 340 3.41 -4.08 -21.64
CA ALA A 340 3.74 -2.73 -21.16
C ALA A 340 2.72 -2.21 -20.14
N LYS A 341 1.43 -2.48 -20.39
CA LYS A 341 0.34 -2.19 -19.44
C LYS A 341 0.55 -2.85 -18.08
N VAL A 342 0.77 -4.16 -18.08
CA VAL A 342 1.00 -4.97 -16.87
C VAL A 342 2.25 -4.51 -16.11
N VAL A 343 3.33 -4.23 -16.84
CA VAL A 343 4.64 -3.93 -16.29
C VAL A 343 4.67 -2.58 -15.55
N GLY A 344 3.93 -1.58 -16.00
CA GLY A 344 3.93 -0.29 -15.30
C GLY A 344 2.96 0.78 -15.80
N GLU A 345 2.49 0.73 -17.06
CA GLU A 345 1.62 1.82 -17.57
C GLU A 345 0.29 1.90 -16.81
N ASN A 346 -0.27 0.76 -16.38
CA ASN A 346 -1.54 0.74 -15.66
C ASN A 346 -1.45 1.38 -14.28
N ILE A 347 -0.41 1.07 -13.50
CA ILE A 347 -0.25 1.67 -12.17
C ILE A 347 0.08 3.16 -12.26
N LEU A 348 0.85 3.58 -13.28
CA LEU A 348 1.06 5.01 -13.55
C LEU A 348 -0.26 5.71 -13.89
N ARG A 349 -1.12 5.12 -14.72
CA ARG A 349 -2.46 5.66 -15.03
C ARG A 349 -3.33 5.78 -13.78
N VAL A 350 -3.34 4.76 -12.92
CA VAL A 350 -4.10 4.78 -11.65
C VAL A 350 -3.60 5.91 -10.76
N TRP A 351 -2.29 6.03 -10.60
CA TRP A 351 -1.68 7.08 -9.79
C TRP A 351 -1.96 8.49 -10.35
N GLU A 352 -1.87 8.68 -11.67
CA GLU A 352 -2.25 9.92 -12.35
C GLU A 352 -3.74 10.26 -12.14
N GLY A 353 -4.62 9.25 -12.19
CA GLY A 353 -6.05 9.42 -11.92
C GLY A 353 -6.33 9.85 -10.47
N VAL A 354 -5.57 9.33 -9.51
CA VAL A 354 -5.65 9.73 -8.10
C VAL A 354 -5.20 11.20 -7.91
N GLU A 355 -4.10 11.61 -8.54
CA GLU A 355 -3.65 13.01 -8.48
C GLU A 355 -4.64 13.97 -9.15
N LYS A 356 -5.26 13.55 -10.25
CA LYS A 356 -6.30 14.33 -10.92
C LYS A 356 -7.49 14.60 -10.00
N VAL A 357 -7.97 13.58 -9.28
CA VAL A 357 -9.08 13.74 -8.32
C VAL A 357 -8.70 14.66 -7.17
N ARG A 358 -7.49 14.52 -6.63
CA ARG A 358 -6.94 15.47 -5.63
C ARG A 358 -7.02 16.91 -6.13
N ASP A 359 -6.55 17.16 -7.35
CA ASP A 359 -6.48 18.51 -7.92
C ASP A 359 -7.88 19.07 -8.20
N GLU A 360 -8.81 18.24 -8.66
CA GLU A 360 -10.23 18.59 -8.82
C GLU A 360 -10.89 18.93 -7.47
N MET A 361 -10.68 18.11 -6.43
CA MET A 361 -11.22 18.36 -5.08
C MET A 361 -10.62 19.62 -4.46
N LYS A 362 -9.32 19.85 -4.65
CA LYS A 362 -8.65 21.09 -4.22
C LYS A 362 -9.22 22.31 -4.93
N LYS A 363 -9.42 22.24 -6.25
CA LYS A 363 -10.04 23.32 -7.03
C LYS A 363 -11.49 23.57 -6.61
N GLY A 364 -12.21 22.51 -6.23
CA GLY A 364 -13.57 22.58 -5.69
C GLY A 364 -13.65 23.09 -4.25
N GLY A 365 -12.53 23.37 -3.58
CA GLY A 365 -12.50 23.88 -2.21
C GLY A 365 -12.90 22.84 -1.16
N VAL A 366 -12.76 21.53 -1.45
CA VAL A 366 -13.06 20.48 -0.47
C VAL A 366 -12.08 20.59 0.69
N LEU A 367 -12.62 20.82 1.89
CA LEU A 367 -11.84 20.96 3.12
C LEU A 367 -11.35 19.59 3.64
N PRO A 368 -10.27 19.56 4.45
CA PRO A 368 -9.86 18.35 5.13
C PRO A 368 -10.96 17.74 5.98
N VAL A 369 -11.04 16.41 5.98
CA VAL A 369 -11.92 15.65 6.88
C VAL A 369 -11.46 15.84 8.33
N GLU A 370 -12.39 16.20 9.20
CA GLU A 370 -12.17 16.47 10.64
C GLU A 370 -12.84 15.43 11.54
N ASP A 371 -13.51 14.43 10.97
CA ASP A 371 -14.08 13.30 11.69
C ASP A 371 -13.05 12.64 12.61
N VAL A 372 -13.51 12.29 13.81
CA VAL A 372 -12.72 11.69 14.87
C VAL A 372 -13.27 10.33 15.24
N PHE A 373 -12.40 9.45 15.71
CA PHE A 373 -12.83 8.16 16.22
C PHE A 373 -13.83 8.37 17.37
N LYS A 374 -15.01 7.75 17.25
CA LYS A 374 -16.14 7.96 18.17
C LYS A 374 -15.81 7.69 19.64
N ASP A 375 -14.92 6.73 19.91
CA ASP A 375 -14.51 6.33 21.25
C ASP A 375 -13.20 7.02 21.68
N ARG A 376 -12.80 8.10 21.00
CA ARG A 376 -11.61 8.88 21.34
C ARG A 376 -11.81 9.56 22.68
N LYS A 377 -10.94 9.24 23.63
CA LYS A 377 -10.80 9.99 24.87
C LYS A 377 -10.05 11.29 24.62
N TRP A 378 -10.69 12.39 24.95
CA TRP A 378 -10.09 13.71 24.93
C TRP A 378 -9.49 14.03 26.30
N TRP A 379 -8.51 14.93 26.32
CA TRP A 379 -7.92 15.39 27.57
C TRP A 379 -7.82 16.91 27.58
N ARG A 380 -8.00 17.47 28.77
CA ARG A 380 -7.81 18.89 29.11
C ARG A 380 -6.58 19.03 30.00
N TYR A 381 -5.90 20.17 29.96
CA TYR A 381 -4.74 20.47 30.82
C TYR A 381 -4.89 21.81 31.54
N ASP A 382 -5.47 21.84 32.73
CA ASP A 382 -5.82 23.06 33.48
C ASP A 382 -4.62 23.92 33.98
N GLY A 383 -3.40 23.58 33.56
CA GLY A 383 -2.16 24.18 34.05
C GLY A 383 -1.47 23.39 35.17
N PHE A 384 -2.17 22.41 35.77
CA PHE A 384 -1.67 21.57 36.86
C PHE A 384 -1.85 20.07 36.60
N TYR A 385 -2.98 19.66 36.00
CA TYR A 385 -3.36 18.27 35.77
C TYR A 385 -3.87 18.04 34.35
N GLN A 386 -3.54 16.87 33.80
CA GLN A 386 -4.22 16.32 32.63
C GLN A 386 -5.44 15.53 33.11
N MET A 387 -6.63 15.90 32.62
CA MET A 387 -7.90 15.26 32.96
C MET A 387 -8.63 14.84 31.69
N GLU A 388 -9.43 13.76 31.74
CA GLU A 388 -10.27 13.37 30.59
C GLU A 388 -11.35 14.45 30.32
N ASP A 389 -11.83 14.55 29.08
CA ASP A 389 -12.85 15.50 28.63
C ASP A 389 -14.09 14.76 28.08
N PRO A 390 -15.31 15.01 28.62
CA PRO A 390 -15.62 15.97 29.69
C PRO A 390 -14.98 15.57 31.02
N ASP A 391 -14.57 16.58 31.79
CA ASP A 391 -14.02 16.36 33.13
C ASP A 391 -15.10 15.66 33.96
N PRO A 392 -14.85 14.45 34.47
CA PRO A 392 -15.84 13.72 35.26
C PRO A 392 -16.22 14.45 36.56
N GLU A 393 -15.45 15.46 36.98
CA GLU A 393 -15.75 16.35 38.10
C GLU A 393 -16.45 17.67 37.71
N ASP A 394 -16.57 17.99 36.41
CA ASP A 394 -17.28 19.17 35.90
C ASP A 394 -18.80 18.97 36.00
N LYS A 395 -19.30 19.15 37.22
CA LYS A 395 -20.72 19.10 37.59
C LYS A 395 -21.42 20.45 37.44
N LEU A 396 -20.69 21.49 37.01
CA LEU A 396 -21.15 22.87 37.06
C LEU A 396 -21.56 23.40 35.69
N GLY A 397 -21.19 22.73 34.60
CA GLY A 397 -21.48 23.18 33.24
C GLY A 397 -20.79 24.52 32.97
N LEU A 398 -19.55 24.67 33.43
CA LEU A 398 -18.75 25.87 33.28
C LEU A 398 -17.51 25.58 32.42
N ASP A 399 -17.08 26.58 31.67
CA ASP A 399 -15.85 26.57 30.90
C ASP A 399 -14.59 26.65 31.78
N TRP A 400 -13.44 26.66 31.10
CA TRP A 400 -12.09 26.76 31.65
C TRP A 400 -11.87 27.83 32.74
N TYR A 401 -12.61 28.94 32.68
CA TYR A 401 -12.46 30.07 33.59
C TYR A 401 -13.59 30.12 34.63
N GLY A 402 -14.35 29.03 34.77
CA GLY A 402 -15.53 28.98 35.61
C GLY A 402 -16.68 29.84 35.07
N LYS A 403 -16.73 30.06 33.75
CA LYS A 403 -17.82 30.79 33.11
C LYS A 403 -18.79 29.84 32.44
N PRO A 404 -20.11 30.03 32.56
CA PRO A 404 -21.04 29.21 31.81
C PRO A 404 -20.78 29.35 30.30
N PRO A 405 -21.02 28.29 29.50
CA PRO A 405 -21.04 28.40 28.05
C PRO A 405 -21.92 29.60 27.66
N PRO A 406 -21.49 30.42 26.70
CA PRO A 406 -22.30 31.53 26.24
C PRO A 406 -23.62 31.01 25.68
N ASP A 407 -24.71 31.74 25.95
CA ASP A 407 -26.05 31.39 25.45
C ASP A 407 -26.10 31.30 23.90
N GLU A 408 -25.14 31.93 23.20
CA GLU A 408 -24.93 31.87 21.76
C GLU A 408 -23.41 31.87 21.45
N GLY A 409 -22.89 30.97 20.62
CA GLY A 409 -21.50 31.04 20.12
C GLY A 409 -20.69 29.74 20.08
N LEU A 410 -19.35 29.88 20.16
CA LEU A 410 -18.28 28.98 19.71
C LEU A 410 -18.10 27.64 20.46
N TYR A 411 -19.12 27.12 21.14
CA TYR A 411 -19.08 25.76 21.69
C TYR A 411 -19.74 24.80 20.69
N LEU A 412 -19.20 23.59 20.58
CA LEU A 412 -19.86 22.53 19.82
C LEU A 412 -21.21 22.27 20.50
N GLU A 413 -22.31 22.53 19.79
CA GLU A 413 -23.64 22.07 20.22
C GLU A 413 -23.59 20.53 20.32
N GLU A 414 -24.19 19.97 21.38
CA GLU A 414 -24.18 18.53 21.71
C GLU A 414 -24.79 17.64 20.62
#